data_AF-A0A9D9FDS1-F1
#
_entry.id   AF-A0A9D9FDS1-F1
#
_cell.length_a   1.000
_cell.length_b   1.000
_cell.length_c   1.000
_cell.angle_alpha   90.00
_cell.angle_beta   90.00
_cell.angle_gamma   90.00
#
_symmetry.space_group_name_H-M   'P 1'
#
loop_
_entity.id
_entity.type
_entity.pdbx_description
1 polymer ?
#
loop_
_entity_poly.entity_id
_entity_poly.type
_entity_poly.pdbx_seq_one_letter_code
_entity_poly.pdbx_strand_id
1 'polypeptide(L)'
;MTTNSNQPALSDHRVLFDFEIDFSNGGGIQGQGFRLDIDGDDISDTELADYIVADMRLLMVGAVRILNKRIIREAHKRGVSPP
;
A
#
# COMPACT_ATOMS: atom_id res chain seq x y z
N MET A 1 -20.35 23.42 19.88
CA MET A 1 -20.22 21.95 19.86
C MET A 1 -21.19 21.48 18.78
N THR A 2 -20.77 21.11 17.58
CA THR A 2 -19.90 19.98 17.26
C THR A 2 -19.08 20.25 15.99
N THR A 3 -17.80 19.92 16.04
CA THR A 3 -16.87 19.91 14.90
C THR A 3 -17.25 18.77 13.97
N ASN A 4 -17.60 19.07 12.72
CA ASN A 4 -17.71 18.04 11.68
C ASN A 4 -16.28 17.70 11.25
N SER A 5 -15.74 16.63 11.82
CA SER A 5 -14.42 16.10 11.47
C SER A 5 -14.45 15.64 10.01
N ASN A 6 -13.72 16.36 9.16
CA ASN A 6 -13.39 15.98 7.80
C ASN A 6 -12.77 14.58 7.81
N GLN A 7 -13.58 13.54 7.55
CA GLN A 7 -13.04 12.21 7.23
C GLN A 7 -12.32 12.37 5.88
N PRO A 8 -11.02 12.05 5.77
CA PRO A 8 -10.42 11.95 4.45
C PRO A 8 -11.22 10.91 3.68
N ALA A 9 -11.76 11.31 2.53
CA ALA A 9 -12.41 10.37 1.64
C ALA A 9 -11.36 9.28 1.34
N LEU A 10 -11.63 8.04 1.77
CA LEU A 10 -10.77 6.91 1.46
C LEU A 10 -10.65 6.86 -0.06
N SER A 11 -9.43 7.00 -0.57
CA SER A 11 -9.18 7.15 -1.99
C SER A 11 -9.74 5.95 -2.77
N ASP A 12 -10.38 6.21 -3.91
CA ASP A 12 -10.97 5.15 -4.76
C ASP A 12 -9.91 4.31 -5.50
N HIS A 13 -8.63 4.56 -5.24
CA HIS A 13 -7.48 4.00 -5.92
C HIS A 13 -6.63 3.17 -4.96
N ARG A 14 -6.33 1.95 -5.39
CA ARG A 14 -5.39 1.05 -4.73
C ARG A 14 -4.33 0.62 -5.70
N VAL A 15 -3.16 0.31 -5.20
CA VAL A 15 -2.16 -0.43 -5.96
C VAL A 15 -2.13 -1.87 -5.47
N LEU A 16 -2.19 -2.82 -6.39
CA LEU A 16 -1.93 -4.23 -6.14
C LEU A 16 -0.53 -4.56 -6.65
N PHE A 17 0.29 -5.21 -5.85
CA PHE A 17 1.65 -5.55 -6.22
C PHE A 17 2.17 -6.78 -5.45
N ASP A 18 3.23 -7.37 -5.98
CA ASP A 18 4.07 -8.33 -5.29
C ASP A 18 5.39 -7.62 -4.93
N PHE A 19 6.11 -8.14 -3.94
CA PHE A 19 7.41 -7.61 -3.58
C PHE A 19 8.40 -8.69 -3.15
N GLU A 20 9.68 -8.40 -3.36
CA GLU A 20 10.81 -9.14 -2.79
C GLU A 20 11.73 -8.17 -2.06
N ILE A 21 12.20 -8.57 -0.89
CA ILE A 21 13.17 -7.83 -0.09
C ILE A 21 14.35 -8.74 0.20
N ASP A 22 15.53 -8.31 -0.21
CA ASP A 22 16.80 -8.92 0.18
C ASP A 22 17.37 -8.12 1.36
N PHE A 23 17.80 -8.81 2.43
CA PHE A 23 18.47 -8.16 3.54
C PHE A 23 19.99 -8.21 3.39
N SER A 24 20.67 -7.13 3.75
CA SER A 24 22.13 -7.05 3.68
C SER A 24 22.84 -7.99 4.65
N ASN A 25 22.13 -8.52 5.65
CA ASN A 25 22.62 -9.54 6.58
C ASN A 25 22.28 -10.99 6.13
N GLY A 26 21.73 -11.15 4.93
CA GLY A 26 21.35 -12.43 4.36
C GLY A 26 19.89 -12.81 4.63
N GLY A 27 19.34 -13.62 3.72
CA GLY A 27 17.91 -13.96 3.71
C GLY A 27 17.05 -12.87 3.06
N GLY A 28 15.74 -13.07 3.08
CA GLY A 28 14.78 -12.17 2.47
C GLY A 28 13.33 -12.48 2.81
N ILE A 29 12.42 -11.61 2.38
CA ILE A 29 10.96 -11.77 2.50
C ILE A 29 10.33 -11.54 1.12
N GLN A 30 9.33 -12.34 0.80
CA GLN A 30 8.49 -12.14 -0.37
C GLN A 30 7.03 -11.99 0.05
N GLY A 31 6.32 -11.07 -0.60
CA GLY A 31 4.87 -10.89 -0.50
C GLY A 31 4.20 -10.96 -1.87
N GLN A 32 2.98 -11.49 -1.92
CA GLN A 32 2.19 -11.61 -3.15
C GLN A 32 0.78 -11.05 -2.95
N GLY A 33 0.26 -10.36 -3.96
CA GLY A 33 -1.10 -9.82 -3.99
C GLY A 33 -1.38 -8.75 -2.93
N PHE A 34 -0.35 -8.01 -2.50
CA PHE A 34 -0.47 -6.94 -1.52
C PHE A 34 -1.24 -5.76 -2.10
N ARG A 35 -2.01 -5.08 -1.25
CA ARG A 35 -2.82 -3.91 -1.63
C ARG A 35 -2.52 -2.74 -0.72
N LEU A 36 -2.35 -1.56 -1.30
CA LEU A 36 -2.18 -0.31 -0.56
C LEU A 36 -3.14 0.75 -1.14
N ASP A 37 -3.85 1.46 -0.28
CA ASP A 37 -4.65 2.64 -0.65
C ASP A 37 -3.70 3.79 -1.04
N ILE A 38 -3.98 4.50 -2.14
CA ILE A 38 -3.15 5.62 -2.61
C ILE A 38 -4.03 6.84 -2.90
N ASP A 39 -3.60 8.04 -2.53
CA ASP A 39 -4.40 9.27 -2.69
C ASP A 39 -4.49 9.77 -4.15
N GLY A 40 -3.69 9.20 -5.05
CA GLY A 40 -3.63 9.53 -6.48
C GLY A 40 -3.96 8.35 -7.41
N ASP A 41 -3.74 8.54 -8.72
CA ASP A 41 -3.95 7.50 -9.73
C ASP A 41 -2.67 6.72 -10.08
N ASP A 42 -1.53 7.07 -9.48
CA ASP A 42 -0.26 6.37 -9.58
C ASP A 42 0.58 6.56 -8.31
N ILE A 43 1.62 5.74 -8.17
CA ILE A 43 2.63 5.78 -7.10
C ILE A 43 3.92 5.15 -7.65
N SER A 44 5.10 5.65 -7.35
CA SER A 44 6.34 5.03 -7.86
C SER A 44 6.71 3.72 -7.10
N ASP A 45 7.56 2.89 -7.71
CA ASP A 45 8.06 1.67 -7.07
C ASP A 45 8.96 2.00 -5.86
N THR A 46 9.69 3.11 -5.91
CA THR A 46 10.50 3.61 -4.79
C THR A 46 9.62 4.03 -3.62
N GLU A 47 8.56 4.79 -3.87
CA GLU A 47 7.60 5.16 -2.80
C GLU A 47 6.93 3.92 -2.19
N LEU A 48 6.55 2.94 -3.00
CA LEU A 48 6.03 1.67 -2.49
C LEU A 48 7.04 0.91 -1.64
N ALA A 49 8.28 0.82 -2.10
CA ALA A 49 9.36 0.19 -1.33
C ALA A 49 9.55 0.89 0.03
N ASP A 50 9.57 2.22 0.05
CA ASP A 50 9.72 3.01 1.27
C ASP A 50 8.56 2.77 2.23
N TYR A 51 7.31 2.71 1.74
CA TYR A 51 6.14 2.39 2.56
C TYR A 51 6.24 0.99 3.20
N ILE A 52 6.61 -0.02 2.42
CA ILE A 52 6.73 -1.40 2.93
C ILE A 52 7.79 -1.46 4.04
N VAL A 53 8.96 -0.88 3.79
CA VAL A 53 10.08 -0.89 4.76
C VAL A 53 9.70 -0.14 6.05
N ALA A 54 9.06 1.02 5.92
CA ALA A 54 8.65 1.83 7.06
C ALA A 54 7.54 1.17 7.89
N ASP A 55 6.49 0.67 7.26
CA ASP A 55 5.32 0.10 7.94
C ASP A 55 5.66 -1.23 8.64
N MET A 56 6.39 -2.10 7.94
CA MET A 56 6.85 -3.39 8.50
C MET A 56 8.05 -3.23 9.43
N ARG A 57 8.62 -2.01 9.57
CA ARG A 57 9.77 -1.69 10.41
C ARG A 57 10.99 -2.58 10.15
N LEU A 58 11.26 -2.82 8.87
CA LEU A 58 12.34 -3.72 8.46
C LEU A 58 13.71 -3.05 8.63
N LEU A 59 14.65 -3.79 9.19
CA LEU A 59 16.04 -3.36 9.36
C LEU A 59 16.94 -4.05 8.35
N MET A 60 18.06 -3.41 8.02
CA MET A 60 19.11 -3.95 7.14
C MET A 60 18.59 -4.34 5.75
N VAL A 61 17.64 -3.59 5.20
CA VAL A 61 17.15 -3.76 3.83
C VAL A 61 18.30 -3.45 2.87
N GLY A 62 18.62 -4.41 2.00
CA GLY A 62 19.63 -4.26 0.96
C GLY A 62 19.00 -3.83 -0.37
N ALA A 63 18.00 -4.57 -0.83
CA ALA A 63 17.27 -4.26 -2.06
C ALA A 63 15.78 -4.58 -1.91
N VAL A 64 14.95 -3.77 -2.57
CA VAL A 64 13.51 -4.01 -2.69
C VAL A 64 13.18 -4.06 -4.18
N ARG A 65 12.41 -5.07 -4.59
CA ARG A 65 11.89 -5.21 -5.96
C ARG A 65 10.37 -5.25 -5.89
N ILE A 66 9.73 -4.34 -6.62
CA ILE A 66 8.28 -4.35 -6.82
C ILE A 66 7.98 -5.09 -8.12
N LEU A 67 6.99 -5.98 -8.07
CA LEU A 67 6.64 -6.89 -9.16
C LEU A 67 5.13 -6.87 -9.36
N ASN A 68 4.68 -7.20 -10.58
CA ASN A 68 3.26 -7.35 -10.94
C ASN A 68 2.34 -6.18 -10.50
N LYS A 69 2.92 -4.98 -10.40
CA LYS A 69 2.25 -3.77 -9.94
C LYS A 69 1.15 -3.34 -10.91
N ARG A 70 -0.03 -3.07 -10.37
CA ARG A 70 -1.15 -2.49 -11.11
C ARG A 70 -2.02 -1.62 -10.22
N ILE A 71 -2.45 -0.49 -10.75
CA ILE A 71 -3.46 0.34 -10.10
C ILE A 71 -4.84 -0.29 -10.36
N ILE A 72 -5.60 -0.49 -9.29
CA ILE A 72 -6.97 -0.99 -9.32
C ILE A 72 -7.90 0.04 -8.67
N ARG A 73 -9.11 0.13 -9.20
CA ARG A 73 -10.20 0.93 -8.61
C ARG A 73 -11.15 -0.02 -7.93
N GLU A 74 -11.18 -0.02 -6.61
CA GLU A 74 -12.18 -0.76 -5.84
C GLU A 74 -13.17 0.26 -5.29
N ALA A 75 -14.41 0.25 -5.79
CA ALA A 75 -15.46 1.08 -5.22
C ALA A 75 -15.59 0.72 -3.74
N HIS A 76 -15.31 1.68 -2.85
CA HIS A 76 -15.59 1.49 -1.44
C HIS A 76 -17.07 1.14 -1.29
N LYS A 77 -17.35 -0.06 -0.79
CA LYS A 77 -18.70 -0.48 -0.42
C LYS A 77 -19.13 0.46 0.70
N ARG A 78 -19.73 1.61 0.35
CA ARG A 78 -20.58 2.35 1.26
C ARG A 78 -21.72 1.40 1.56
N GLY A 79 -21.66 0.76 2.73
CA GLY A 79 -22.79 0.05 3.29
C GLY A 79 -23.93 1.05 3.39
N VAL A 80 -24.82 1.04 2.40
CA VAL A 80 -26.19 1.48 2.64
C VAL A 80 -26.74 0.43 3.59
N SER A 81 -26.76 0.74 4.89
CA SER A 81 -27.63 0.01 5.81
C SER A 81 -29.04 0.08 5.23
N PRO A 82 -29.72 -1.04 4.96
CA PRO A 82 -31.13 -1.00 4.58
C PRO A 82 -31.94 -0.38 5.74
N PRO A 83 -33.09 0.25 5.45
CA PRO A 83 -33.93 0.89 6.47
C PRO A 83 -34.42 -0.10 7.54
#